data_AF-X1ISS4-F1
#
_entry.id   AF-X1ISS4-F1
#
_cell.length_a   1.000
_cell.length_b   1.000
_cell.length_c   1.000
_cell.angle_alpha   90.00
_cell.angle_beta   90.00
_cell.angle_gamma   90.00
#
_symmetry.space_group_name_H-M   'P 1'
#
loop_
_entity.id
_entity.type
_entity.pdbx_description
1 polymer ?
#
loop_
_entity_poly.entity_id
_entity_poly.type
_entity_poly.pdbx_seq_one_letter_code
_entity_poly.pdbx_strand_id
1 'polypeptide(L)' 'IPSDERLVTIEDAAELKLAQPHVISLESRPPNIEGKGEITIRDLVRNALRMRLIE' A
#
# COMPACT_ATOMS: atom_id res chain seq x y z
N ILE A 1 -16.11 -6.81 -3.62
CA ILE A 1 -15.07 -6.61 -4.64
C ILE A 1 -14.97 -7.91 -5.40
N PRO A 2 -15.22 -7.93 -6.71
CA PRO A 2 -15.00 -9.10 -7.56
C PRO A 2 -13.61 -9.71 -7.34
N SER A 3 -13.50 -11.03 -7.41
CA SER A 3 -12.27 -11.76 -7.04
C SER A 3 -11.10 -11.53 -8.02
N ASP A 4 -11.41 -11.07 -9.22
CA ASP A 4 -10.53 -10.75 -10.33
C ASP A 4 -10.02 -9.30 -10.30
N GLU A 5 -10.62 -8.44 -9.47
CA GLU A 5 -10.13 -7.07 -9.29
C GLU A 5 -8.85 -7.06 -8.43
N ARG A 6 -7.90 -6.20 -8.82
CA ARG A 6 -6.69 -5.95 -8.04
C ARG A 6 -6.98 -4.91 -6.97
N LEU A 7 -6.64 -5.23 -5.72
CA LEU A 7 -6.84 -4.37 -4.57
C LEU A 7 -5.50 -3.90 -4.00
N VAL A 8 -5.42 -2.62 -3.64
CA VAL A 8 -4.28 -2.07 -2.90
C VAL A 8 -4.78 -1.53 -1.56
N THR A 9 -4.21 -2.00 -0.44
CA THR A 9 -4.42 -1.37 0.88
C THR A 9 -3.26 -0.44 1.20
N ILE A 10 -3.56 0.70 1.82
CA ILE A 10 -2.56 1.69 2.25
C ILE A 10 -2.91 2.06 3.68
N GLU A 11 -2.05 1.70 4.63
CA GLU A 11 -2.32 1.80 6.06
C GLU A 11 -1.13 2.43 6.80
N ASP A 12 -1.37 3.11 7.92
CA ASP A 12 -0.27 3.57 8.79
C ASP A 12 0.33 2.43 9.62
N ALA A 13 -0.50 1.46 10.00
CA ALA A 13 -0.11 0.17 10.55
C ALA A 13 -0.95 -0.89 9.85
N ALA A 14 -0.33 -1.97 9.35
CA ALA A 14 -1.05 -3.00 8.61
C ALA A 14 -1.99 -3.79 9.54
N GLU A 15 -3.30 -3.60 9.40
CA GLU A 15 -4.32 -4.28 10.22
C GLU A 15 -5.26 -5.14 9.38
N LEU A 16 -5.54 -4.73 8.14
CA LEU A 16 -6.45 -5.43 7.26
C LEU A 16 -5.92 -6.79 6.82
N LYS A 17 -6.74 -7.83 7.01
CA LYS A 17 -6.50 -9.18 6.50
C LYS A 17 -7.55 -9.54 5.48
N LEU A 18 -7.16 -9.55 4.21
CA LEU A 18 -8.05 -9.87 3.10
C LEU A 18 -7.63 -11.21 2.48
N ALA A 19 -8.60 -12.09 2.26
CA ALA A 19 -8.37 -13.43 1.70
C ALA A 19 -8.34 -13.47 0.16
N GLN A 20 -8.48 -12.32 -0.50
CA GLN A 20 -8.51 -12.23 -1.96
C GLN A 20 -7.09 -12.44 -2.54
N PRO A 21 -6.95 -13.12 -3.69
CA PRO A 21 -5.64 -13.47 -4.26
C PRO A 21 -4.85 -12.27 -4.79
N HIS A 22 -5.51 -11.17 -5.18
CA HIS A 22 -4.91 -10.03 -5.86
C HIS A 22 -4.79 -8.78 -4.97
N VAL A 23 -4.32 -8.95 -3.74
CA VAL A 23 -4.14 -7.86 -2.78
C VAL A 23 -2.67 -7.46 -2.68
N ILE A 24 -2.40 -6.16 -2.80
CA ILE A 24 -1.10 -5.54 -2.48
C ILE A 24 -1.30 -4.70 -1.21
N SER A 25 -0.53 -4.98 -0.15
CA SER A 25 -0.56 -4.19 1.07
C SER A 25 0.63 -3.26 1.14
N LEU A 26 0.36 -1.97 1.32
CA LEU A 26 1.36 -0.92 1.49
C LEU A 26 1.20 -0.32 2.89
N GLU A 27 2.32 -0.15 3.58
CA GLU A 27 2.35 0.38 4.94
C GLU A 27 3.23 1.62 4.99
N SER A 28 2.72 2.68 5.63
CA SER A 28 3.50 3.88 5.90
C SER A 28 4.62 3.55 6.89
N ARG A 29 5.68 4.36 6.89
CA ARG A 29 6.81 4.13 7.80
C ARG A 29 7.28 5.46 8.37
N PRO A 30 7.36 5.59 9.70
CA PRO A 30 7.97 6.78 10.29
C PRO A 30 9.46 6.86 9.91
N PRO A 31 10.09 8.03 10.04
CA PRO A 31 11.53 8.12 9.89
C PRO A 31 12.24 7.24 10.94
N ASN A 32 13.45 6.79 10.60
CA ASN A 32 14.35 6.16 11.55
C ASN A 32 14.87 7.18 12.58
N ILE A 33 15.70 6.73 13.53
CA ILE A 33 16.27 7.59 14.59
C ILE A 33 17.11 8.78 14.07
N GLU A 34 17.58 8.72 12.82
CA GLU A 34 18.31 9.82 12.17
C GLU A 34 17.39 10.79 11.42
N GLY A 35 16.07 10.61 11.49
CA GLY A 35 15.09 11.41 10.76
C GLY A 35 14.96 11.03 9.27
N LYS A 36 15.42 9.85 8.86
CA LYS A 36 15.47 9.44 7.44
C LYS A 36 14.55 8.27 7.12
N GLY A 37 14.19 8.15 5.85
CA GLY A 37 13.48 6.98 5.33
C GLY A 37 12.00 6.94 5.69
N GLU A 38 11.42 8.08 6.04
CA GLU A 38 9.97 8.25 6.12
C GLU A 38 9.31 7.88 4.79
N ILE A 39 8.19 7.18 4.88
CA ILE A 39 7.30 6.90 3.76
C ILE A 39 5.90 7.27 4.22
N THR A 40 5.35 8.34 3.65
CA THR A 40 4.01 8.80 4.03
C THR A 40 2.94 8.04 3.25
N ILE A 41 1.70 8.00 3.77
CA ILE A 41 0.54 7.54 3.00
C ILE A 41 0.46 8.25 1.64
N ARG A 42 0.78 9.55 1.57
CA ARG A 42 0.77 10.32 0.32
C ARG A 42 1.80 9.81 -0.69
N ASP A 43 2.94 9.31 -0.25
CA ASP A 43 3.95 8.69 -1.12
C ASP A 43 3.45 7.36 -1.66
N LEU A 44 2.84 6.55 -0.79
CA LEU A 44 2.25 5.26 -1.15
C LEU A 44 1.08 5.43 -2.13
N VAL A 45 0.18 6.39 -1.92
CA VAL A 45 -0.92 6.70 -2.84
C VAL A 45 -0.37 7.09 -4.22
N ARG A 46 0.64 7.98 -4.26
CA ARG A 46 1.29 8.37 -5.52
C ARG A 46 2.02 7.20 -6.18
N ASN A 47 2.52 6.23 -5.42
CA ASN A 47 3.13 5.02 -5.96
C ASN A 47 2.06 4.08 -6.53
N ALA A 48 0.98 3.84 -5.78
CA ALA A 48 -0.14 3.00 -6.18
C ALA A 48 -0.78 3.47 -7.49
N LEU A 49 -0.96 4.78 -7.68
CA LEU A 49 -1.48 5.34 -8.95
C LEU A 49 -0.55 5.12 -10.15
N ARG A 50 0.75 4.87 -9.93
CA ARG A 50 1.73 4.57 -10.99
C ARG A 50 1.89 3.08 -11.23
N MET A 51 1.41 2.23 -10.33
CA MET A 51 1.31 0.80 -10.59
C MET A 51 0.30 0.64 -11.72
N ARG A 52 0.78 0.44 -12.95
CA ARG A 52 -0.09 0.06 -14.05
C ARG A 52 -0.78 -1.24 -13.63
N LEU A 53 -2.09 -1.17 -13.47
CA LEU A 53 -2.95 -2.33 -13.40
C LEU A 53 -3.00 -2.87 -14.83
N ILE A 54 -1.95 -3.58 -15.25
CA ILE A 54 -1.98 -4.33 -16.50
C ILE A 54 -3.07 -5.40 -16.33
N GLU A 55 -3.99 -5.44 -17.30
CA GLU A 55 -5.09 -6.41 -17.42
C GLU A 55 -4.59 -7.86 -17.37
#